data_AF-A0A2E0PWG2-F1
#
_entry.id   AF-A0A2E0PWG2-F1
#
_cell.length_a   1.000
_cell.length_b   1.000
_cell.length_c   1.000
_cell.angle_alpha   90.00
_cell.angle_beta   90.00
_cell.angle_gamma   90.00
#
_symmetry.space_group_name_H-M   'P 1'
#
loop_
_entity.id
_entity.type
_entity.pdbx_description
1 polymer ?
#
loop_
_entity_poly.entity_id
_entity_poly.type
_entity_poly.pdbx_seq_one_letter_code
_entity_poly.pdbx_strand_id
1 'polypeptide(L)'
;MSLRNFFKRHLPEKEHIHKRGGMHIFSDYLHEPNLWHLHRRSSAGGAAIGIFCAFIPLPIQTLVSAAVAIIFRVNLPLAVAFSLFSNPVTIPPLFFFAYKLGSTLLGLDEKNIDFSFSWKWINTTLLPVWEPLVLGSFILGTICSLLTYFAIRLVWRINAVNKWESRHRIK
;
A
#
# COMPACT_ATOMS: atom_id res chain seq x y z
N MET A 1 43.23 -3.39 19.01
CA MET A 1 41.93 -3.84 19.55
C MET A 1 40.85 -3.41 18.57
N SER A 2 40.37 -4.32 17.72
CA SER A 2 39.64 -3.99 16.47
C SER A 2 38.15 -3.73 16.71
N LEU A 3 37.61 -2.71 16.04
CA LEU A 3 36.21 -2.24 15.99
C LEU A 3 35.15 -3.34 15.74
N ARG A 4 35.58 -4.52 15.30
CA ARG A 4 34.73 -5.69 15.07
C ARG A 4 34.10 -6.25 16.36
N ASN A 5 34.72 -6.04 17.52
CA ASN A 5 34.25 -6.62 18.80
C ASN A 5 33.19 -5.76 19.50
N PHE A 6 33.06 -4.47 19.15
CA PHE A 6 32.00 -3.61 19.71
C PHE A 6 30.66 -3.84 18.99
N PHE A 7 30.69 -4.00 17.67
CA PHE A 7 29.49 -4.25 16.85
C PHE A 7 28.81 -5.61 17.11
N LYS A 8 29.57 -6.64 17.50
CA LYS A 8 28.99 -7.94 17.87
C LYS A 8 28.21 -7.93 19.18
N ARG A 9 28.35 -6.89 20.01
CA ARG A 9 27.71 -6.81 21.33
C ARG A 9 26.29 -6.20 21.28
N HIS A 10 25.89 -5.67 20.12
CA HIS A 10 24.59 -5.00 19.92
C HIS A 10 23.78 -5.59 18.75
N LEU A 11 24.26 -6.64 18.08
CA LEU A 11 23.41 -7.41 17.18
C LEU A 11 22.75 -8.54 18.00
N PRO A 12 21.43 -8.51 18.20
CA PRO A 12 20.73 -9.66 18.74
C PRO A 12 20.92 -10.83 17.78
N GLU A 13 21.34 -11.94 18.36
CA GLU A 13 21.49 -13.23 17.72
C GLU A 13 20.14 -13.68 17.12
N LYS A 14 20.17 -14.33 15.97
CA LYS A 14 19.00 -14.70 15.16
C LYS A 14 18.19 -15.85 15.75
N GLU A 15 17.96 -15.87 17.05
CA GLU A 15 17.24 -16.95 17.71
C GLU A 15 16.25 -16.39 18.73
N HIS A 16 15.01 -16.88 18.61
CA HIS A 16 13.88 -16.66 19.51
C HIS A 16 13.03 -15.39 19.32
N ILE A 17 12.53 -15.13 18.09
CA ILE A 17 11.25 -14.41 17.93
C ILE A 17 10.11 -15.43 17.89
N HIS A 18 10.01 -16.23 18.94
CA HIS A 18 8.83 -17.04 19.23
C HIS A 18 8.48 -16.79 20.69
N LYS A 19 7.72 -15.74 20.96
CA LYS A 19 6.71 -15.70 22.05
C LYS A 19 5.99 -14.35 22.11
N ARG A 20 4.66 -14.48 22.13
CA ARG A 20 3.61 -13.52 22.50
C ARG A 20 3.12 -12.53 21.43
N GLY A 21 1.91 -12.83 20.95
CA GLY A 21 0.93 -11.85 20.47
C GLY A 21 0.89 -11.66 18.95
N GLY A 22 -0.13 -12.23 18.29
CA GLY A 22 -0.56 -11.91 16.92
C GLY A 22 0.35 -12.28 15.74
N MET A 23 1.65 -12.47 15.95
CA MET A 23 2.66 -12.58 14.89
C MET A 23 2.86 -14.00 14.31
N HIS A 24 2.24 -15.03 14.90
CA HIS A 24 2.39 -16.41 14.41
C HIS A 24 1.74 -16.61 13.03
N ILE A 25 0.67 -15.88 12.72
CA ILE A 25 0.02 -15.94 11.40
C ILE A 25 1.00 -15.52 10.29
N PHE A 26 1.91 -14.60 10.57
CA PHE A 26 2.88 -14.10 9.59
C PHE A 26 4.14 -14.98 9.49
N SER A 27 4.44 -15.80 10.50
CA SER A 27 5.68 -16.58 10.62
C SER A 27 5.83 -17.66 9.54
N ASP A 28 4.73 -18.34 9.20
CA ASP A 28 4.77 -19.41 8.18
C ASP A 28 4.87 -18.83 6.77
N TYR A 29 4.26 -17.67 6.53
CA TYR A 29 4.37 -16.97 5.25
C TYR A 29 5.72 -16.25 5.10
N LEU A 30 6.36 -15.84 6.19
CA LEU A 30 7.70 -15.22 6.21
C LEU A 30 8.78 -16.07 5.49
N HIS A 31 8.57 -17.38 5.32
CA HIS A 31 9.45 -18.28 4.57
C HIS A 31 9.20 -18.34 3.05
N GLU A 32 8.15 -17.72 2.50
CA GLU A 32 7.99 -17.69 1.04
C GLU A 32 8.93 -16.67 0.38
N PRO A 33 9.83 -17.10 -0.53
CA PRO A 33 10.82 -16.22 -1.15
C PRO A 33 10.19 -15.11 -2.00
N ASN A 34 8.99 -15.32 -2.55
CA ASN A 34 8.29 -14.31 -3.37
C ASN A 34 7.85 -13.07 -2.59
N LEU A 35 7.70 -13.16 -1.26
CA LEU A 35 7.32 -12.03 -0.41
C LEU A 35 8.49 -11.04 -0.25
N TRP A 36 9.73 -11.55 -0.22
CA TRP A 36 10.92 -10.75 0.09
C TRP A 36 11.73 -10.40 -1.16
N HIS A 37 11.73 -11.27 -2.18
CA HIS A 37 12.50 -11.05 -3.39
C HIS A 37 11.75 -10.22 -4.44
N LEU A 38 12.50 -9.34 -5.10
CA LEU A 38 12.01 -8.47 -6.15
C LEU A 38 11.90 -9.25 -7.47
N HIS A 39 10.73 -9.84 -7.71
CA HIS A 39 10.39 -10.49 -8.97
C HIS A 39 9.38 -9.65 -9.76
N ARG A 40 9.52 -9.56 -11.09
CA ARG A 40 8.73 -8.63 -11.94
C ARG A 40 7.23 -8.69 -11.67
N ARG A 41 6.67 -9.89 -11.58
CA ARG A 41 5.23 -10.13 -11.33
C ARG A 41 4.85 -9.87 -9.87
N SER A 42 5.67 -10.33 -8.93
CA SER A 42 5.44 -10.18 -7.48
C SER A 42 5.53 -8.72 -7.05
N SER A 43 6.52 -7.97 -7.54
CA SER A 43 6.69 -6.55 -7.23
C SER A 43 5.56 -5.68 -7.78
N ALA A 44 5.12 -5.95 -9.02
CA ALA A 44 3.98 -5.25 -9.61
C ALA A 44 2.69 -5.52 -8.82
N GLY A 45 2.44 -6.78 -8.44
CA GLY A 45 1.28 -7.17 -7.63
C GLY A 45 1.31 -6.53 -6.23
N GLY A 46 2.47 -6.54 -5.57
CA GLY A 46 2.64 -5.94 -4.25
C GLY A 46 2.35 -4.44 -4.26
N ALA A 47 2.95 -3.71 -5.20
CA ALA A 47 2.71 -2.27 -5.35
C ALA A 47 1.24 -1.94 -5.66
N ALA A 48 0.60 -2.73 -6.54
CA ALA A 48 -0.80 -2.55 -6.90
C ALA A 48 -1.75 -2.78 -5.72
N ILE A 49 -1.54 -3.83 -4.93
CA ILE A 49 -2.30 -4.11 -3.71
C ILE A 49 -2.09 -2.99 -2.68
N GLY A 50 -0.85 -2.54 -2.50
CA GLY A 50 -0.54 -1.43 -1.59
C GLY A 50 -1.27 -0.15 -1.96
N ILE A 51 -1.22 0.26 -3.23
CA ILE A 51 -1.95 1.45 -3.70
C ILE A 51 -3.45 1.27 -3.58
N PHE A 52 -4.02 0.11 -3.92
CA PHE A 52 -5.44 -0.13 -3.74
C PHE A 52 -5.86 0.05 -2.28
N CYS A 53 -5.11 -0.56 -1.36
CA CYS A 53 -5.37 -0.45 0.07
C CYS A 53 -5.17 0.98 0.60
N ALA A 54 -4.30 1.80 -0.01
CA ALA A 54 -4.13 3.20 0.38
C ALA A 54 -5.42 4.04 0.23
N PHE A 55 -6.37 3.60 -0.60
CA PHE A 55 -7.67 4.27 -0.75
C PHE A 55 -8.71 3.84 0.29
N ILE A 56 -8.42 2.84 1.13
CA ILE A 56 -9.31 2.43 2.22
C ILE A 56 -9.29 3.54 3.28
N PRO A 57 -10.41 4.21 3.58
CA PRO A 57 -10.46 5.34 4.51
C PRO A 57 -10.47 4.86 5.98
N LEU A 58 -9.57 3.93 6.33
CA LEU A 58 -9.44 3.37 7.66
C LEU A 58 -7.96 3.19 8.03
N PRO A 59 -7.58 3.44 9.30
CA PRO A 59 -6.20 3.29 9.76
C PRO A 59 -5.68 1.84 9.68
N ILE A 60 -6.56 0.86 9.48
CA ILE A 60 -6.21 -0.55 9.29
C ILE A 60 -5.69 -0.88 7.87
N GLN A 61 -5.65 0.09 6.95
CA GLN A 61 -5.28 -0.11 5.55
C GLN A 61 -3.97 -0.88 5.34
N THR A 62 -2.96 -0.61 6.16
CA THR A 62 -1.64 -1.26 6.06
C THR A 62 -1.70 -2.74 6.46
N LEU A 63 -2.50 -3.07 7.48
CA LEU A 63 -2.73 -4.46 7.89
C LEU A 63 -3.51 -5.21 6.82
N VAL A 64 -4.52 -4.58 6.23
CA VAL A 64 -5.28 -5.14 5.11
C VAL A 64 -4.36 -5.37 3.91
N SER A 65 -3.51 -4.39 3.56
CA SER A 65 -2.51 -4.52 2.49
C SER A 65 -1.58 -5.71 2.73
N ALA A 66 -1.06 -5.85 3.95
CA ALA A 66 -0.19 -6.97 4.32
C ALA A 66 -0.90 -8.32 4.21
N ALA A 67 -2.13 -8.43 4.72
CA ALA A 67 -2.92 -9.65 4.64
C ALA A 67 -3.24 -10.05 3.19
N VAL A 68 -3.68 -9.09 2.38
CA VAL A 68 -3.96 -9.29 0.95
C VAL A 68 -2.69 -9.68 0.20
N ALA A 69 -1.54 -9.05 0.51
CA ALA A 69 -0.27 -9.38 -0.11
C ALA A 69 0.15 -10.84 0.15
N ILE A 70 -0.11 -11.34 1.35
CA ILE A 70 0.14 -12.74 1.73
C ILE A 70 -0.80 -13.70 1.00
N ILE A 71 -2.10 -13.39 0.95
CA ILE A 71 -3.10 -14.21 0.26
C ILE A 71 -2.74 -14.35 -1.24
N PHE A 72 -2.35 -13.25 -1.88
CA PHE A 72 -1.96 -13.25 -3.29
C PHE A 72 -0.48 -13.63 -3.53
N ARG A 73 0.29 -13.93 -2.48
CA ARG A 73 1.71 -14.29 -2.53
C ARG A 73 2.56 -13.31 -3.35
N VAL A 74 2.29 -12.01 -3.17
CA VAL A 74 3.00 -10.91 -3.84
C VAL A 74 4.00 -10.25 -2.89
N ASN A 75 4.80 -9.30 -3.36
CA ASN A 75 5.87 -8.72 -2.57
C ASN A 75 5.31 -7.90 -1.39
N LEU A 76 5.50 -8.42 -0.17
CA LEU A 76 4.93 -7.86 1.05
C LEU A 76 5.53 -6.50 1.43
N PRO A 77 6.87 -6.30 1.41
CA PRO A 77 7.47 -4.99 1.66
C PRO A 77 6.94 -3.91 0.73
N LEU A 78 6.76 -4.22 -0.56
CA LEU A 78 6.17 -3.27 -1.51
C LEU A 78 4.70 -3.00 -1.20
N ALA A 79 3.90 -4.01 -0.88
CA ALA A 79 2.50 -3.80 -0.50
C ALA A 79 2.36 -2.89 0.72
N VAL A 80 3.18 -3.10 1.75
CA VAL A 80 3.21 -2.24 2.94
C VAL A 80 3.68 -0.83 2.58
N ALA A 81 4.80 -0.70 1.86
CA ALA A 81 5.35 0.61 1.49
C ALA A 81 4.39 1.44 0.63
N PHE A 82 3.73 0.83 -0.36
CA PHE A 82 2.75 1.51 -1.19
C PHE A 82 1.45 1.82 -0.46
N SER A 83 1.05 1.03 0.55
CA SER A 83 -0.12 1.36 1.39
C SER A 83 0.10 2.60 2.26
N LEU A 84 1.36 2.94 2.54
CA LEU A 84 1.73 4.20 3.21
C LEU A 84 1.70 5.42 2.28
N PHE A 85 1.33 5.22 1.00
CA PHE A 85 1.10 6.34 0.09
C PHE A 85 0.05 7.30 0.63
N SER A 86 -1.00 6.77 1.28
CA SER A 86 -2.02 7.55 1.97
C SER A 86 -1.51 7.97 3.36
N ASN A 87 -0.74 9.06 3.36
CA ASN A 87 -0.19 9.76 4.51
C ASN A 87 -0.96 11.06 4.79
N PRO A 88 -0.76 11.74 5.94
CA PRO A 88 -1.52 12.95 6.32
C PRO A 88 -1.52 14.08 5.28
N VAL A 89 -0.50 14.15 4.41
CA VAL A 89 -0.41 15.14 3.34
C VAL A 89 -1.24 14.74 2.12
N THR A 90 -1.28 13.45 1.79
CA THR A 90 -2.00 12.93 0.62
C THR A 90 -3.46 12.54 0.89
N ILE A 91 -3.83 12.30 2.17
CA ILE A 91 -5.19 11.94 2.56
C ILE A 91 -6.22 12.99 2.13
N PRO A 92 -6.01 14.31 2.38
CA PRO A 92 -6.97 15.32 1.97
C PRO A 92 -7.30 15.31 0.47
N PRO A 93 -6.31 15.37 -0.45
CA PRO A 93 -6.63 15.31 -1.87
C PRO A 93 -7.20 13.95 -2.30
N LEU A 94 -6.68 12.83 -1.80
CA LEU A 94 -7.17 11.49 -2.16
C LEU A 94 -8.66 11.32 -1.86
N PHE A 95 -9.07 11.64 -0.64
CA PHE A 95 -10.46 11.46 -0.21
C PHE A 95 -11.38 12.56 -0.71
N PHE A 96 -10.87 13.76 -0.98
CA PHE A 96 -11.62 14.78 -1.69
C PHE A 96 -12.02 14.31 -3.10
N PHE A 97 -11.06 13.80 -3.88
CA PHE A 97 -11.36 13.29 -5.23
C PHE A 97 -12.21 12.02 -5.19
N ALA A 98 -11.99 11.13 -4.23
CA ALA A 98 -12.83 9.95 -4.04
C ALA A 98 -14.28 10.36 -3.73
N TYR A 99 -14.49 11.24 -2.75
CA TYR A 99 -15.82 11.73 -2.41
C TYR A 99 -16.48 12.40 -3.60
N LYS A 100 -15.79 13.32 -4.30
CA LYS A 100 -16.32 14.02 -5.46
C LYS A 100 -16.74 13.07 -6.58
N LEU A 101 -15.90 12.09 -6.89
CA LEU A 101 -16.21 11.09 -7.90
C LEU A 101 -17.42 10.23 -7.47
N GLY A 102 -17.46 9.80 -6.22
CA GLY A 102 -18.58 9.02 -5.69
C GLY A 102 -19.89 9.80 -5.62
N SER A 103 -19.87 11.07 -5.20
CA SER A 103 -21.07 11.92 -5.13
C SER A 103 -21.62 12.19 -6.53
N THR A 104 -20.74 12.46 -7.49
CA THR A 104 -21.11 12.64 -8.90
C THR A 104 -21.77 11.38 -9.47
N LEU A 105 -21.23 10.19 -9.17
CA LEU A 105 -21.78 8.92 -9.65
C LEU A 105 -23.11 8.54 -8.98
N LEU A 106 -23.29 8.90 -7.71
CA LEU A 106 -24.53 8.65 -6.97
C LEU A 106 -25.61 9.73 -7.24
N GLY A 107 -25.30 10.77 -8.03
CA GLY A 107 -26.22 11.88 -8.26
C GLY A 107 -26.55 12.66 -6.99
N LEU A 108 -25.66 12.63 -5.99
CA LEU A 108 -25.82 13.36 -4.75
C LEU A 108 -25.32 14.80 -4.97
N ASP A 109 -26.16 15.78 -4.64
CA ASP A 109 -25.72 17.17 -4.59
C ASP A 109 -24.50 17.27 -3.68
N GLU A 110 -23.44 17.92 -4.18
CA GLU A 110 -22.25 18.23 -3.38
C GLU A 110 -22.70 19.07 -2.18
N LYS A 111 -22.99 18.42 -1.04
CA LYS A 111 -23.23 19.13 0.20
C LYS A 111 -21.96 19.93 0.48
N ASN A 112 -22.08 21.24 0.59
CA ASN A 112 -21.03 22.08 1.16
C ASN A 112 -20.73 21.51 2.55
N ILE A 113 -19.63 20.77 2.66
CA ILE A 113 -19.20 20.20 3.93
C ILE A 113 -18.57 21.35 4.71
N ASP A 114 -19.41 22.12 5.39
CA ASP A 114 -18.95 23.07 6.39
C ASP A 114 -18.31 22.28 7.53
N PHE A 115 -16.99 22.27 7.59
CA PHE A 115 -16.23 21.59 8.64
C PHE A 115 -16.53 22.26 9.99
N SER A 116 -17.44 21.65 10.76
CA SER A 116 -17.73 22.07 12.14
C SER A 116 -17.49 20.90 13.09
N PHE A 117 -16.59 21.07 14.05
CA PHE A 117 -16.25 20.03 15.02
C PHE A 117 -17.35 19.92 16.09
N SER A 118 -18.46 19.25 15.77
CA SER A 118 -19.56 18.98 16.70
C SER A 118 -20.02 17.53 16.60
N TRP A 119 -20.36 16.91 17.74
CA TRP A 119 -20.93 15.55 17.80
C TRP A 119 -22.18 15.39 16.94
N LYS A 120 -22.97 16.46 16.78
CA LYS A 120 -24.15 16.49 15.90
C LYS A 120 -23.75 16.49 14.43
N TRP A 121 -22.72 17.26 14.06
CA TRP A 121 -22.17 17.31 12.71
C TRP A 121 -21.57 15.97 12.29
N ILE A 122 -20.86 15.29 13.21
CA ILE A 122 -20.32 13.93 12.98
C ILE A 122 -21.46 12.99 12.55
N ASN A 123 -22.56 12.91 13.30
CA ASN A 123 -23.65 12.00 12.96
C ASN A 123 -24.46 12.42 11.72
N THR A 124 -24.63 13.71 11.44
CA THR A 124 -25.39 14.19 10.26
C THR A 124 -24.57 14.23 8.97
N THR A 125 -23.24 14.30 9.06
CA THR A 125 -22.33 14.46 7.92
C THR A 125 -21.55 13.18 7.61
N LEU A 126 -21.12 12.38 8.60
CA LEU A 126 -20.39 11.13 8.31
C LEU A 126 -21.29 10.04 7.71
N LEU A 127 -22.54 9.92 8.17
CA LEU A 127 -23.48 8.89 7.69
C LEU A 127 -23.92 9.06 6.23
N PRO A 128 -23.94 10.27 5.64
CA PRO A 128 -24.12 10.43 4.19
C PRO A 128 -22.81 10.47 3.40
N VAL A 129 -21.67 10.78 4.03
CA VAL A 129 -20.38 10.95 3.33
C VAL A 129 -19.67 9.61 3.07
N TRP A 130 -19.90 8.58 3.91
CA TRP A 130 -19.21 7.30 3.74
C TRP A 130 -19.60 6.56 2.46
N GLU A 131 -20.85 6.63 2.00
CA GLU A 131 -21.30 5.95 0.77
C GLU A 131 -20.57 6.43 -0.49
N PRO A 132 -20.61 7.74 -0.85
CA PRO A 132 -19.84 8.26 -1.99
C PRO A 132 -18.34 8.08 -1.78
N LEU A 133 -17.83 8.25 -0.55
CA LEU A 133 -16.41 8.07 -0.27
C LEU A 133 -15.96 6.64 -0.55
N VAL A 134 -16.68 5.62 -0.08
CA VAL A 134 -16.35 4.21 -0.30
C VAL A 134 -16.43 3.87 -1.79
N LEU A 135 -17.49 4.30 -2.48
CA LEU A 135 -17.63 4.06 -3.93
C LEU A 135 -16.48 4.70 -4.71
N GLY A 136 -16.19 5.97 -4.43
CA GLY A 136 -15.11 6.69 -5.10
C GLY A 136 -13.73 6.14 -4.77
N SER A 137 -13.49 5.76 -3.51
CA SER A 137 -12.26 5.09 -3.10
C SER A 137 -12.07 3.75 -3.79
N PHE A 138 -13.14 2.97 -3.96
CA PHE A 138 -13.08 1.70 -4.69
C PHE A 138 -12.72 1.92 -6.16
N ILE A 139 -13.35 2.88 -6.83
CA ILE A 139 -13.11 3.17 -8.25
C ILE A 139 -11.71 3.75 -8.46
N LEU A 140 -11.37 4.84 -7.76
CA LEU A 140 -10.05 5.47 -7.88
C LEU A 140 -8.94 4.51 -7.42
N GLY A 141 -9.16 3.78 -6.32
CA GLY A 141 -8.23 2.76 -5.85
C GLY A 141 -7.98 1.69 -6.90
N THR A 142 -9.03 1.22 -7.59
CA THR A 142 -8.89 0.23 -8.68
C THR A 142 -8.11 0.82 -9.87
N ILE A 143 -8.43 2.04 -10.31
CA ILE A 143 -7.75 2.71 -11.42
C ILE A 143 -6.27 2.91 -11.08
N CYS A 144 -5.98 3.51 -9.92
CA CYS A 144 -4.61 3.74 -9.46
C CYS A 144 -3.85 2.43 -9.28
N SER A 145 -4.48 1.38 -8.73
CA SER A 145 -3.87 0.05 -8.58
C SER A 145 -3.46 -0.54 -9.93
N LEU A 146 -4.34 -0.49 -10.94
CA LEU A 146 -4.04 -0.95 -12.29
C LEU A 146 -2.91 -0.13 -12.92
N LEU A 147 -2.96 1.20 -12.81
CA LEU A 147 -1.90 2.08 -13.31
C LEU A 147 -0.55 1.76 -12.67
N THR A 148 -0.50 1.60 -11.35
CA THR A 148 0.71 1.21 -10.61
C THR A 148 1.23 -0.13 -11.07
N TYR A 149 0.36 -1.12 -11.27
CA TYR A 149 0.73 -2.43 -11.75
C TYR A 149 1.44 -2.37 -13.11
N PHE A 150 0.86 -1.65 -14.08
CA PHE A 150 1.47 -1.46 -15.40
C PHE A 150 2.73 -0.60 -15.35
N ALA A 151 2.77 0.44 -14.53
CA ALA A 151 3.95 1.29 -14.34
C ALA A 151 5.15 0.48 -13.84
N ILE A 152 4.95 -0.37 -12.81
CA ILE A 152 6.02 -1.23 -12.30
C ILE A 152 6.47 -2.24 -13.36
N ARG A 153 5.55 -2.86 -14.12
CA ARG A 153 5.93 -3.73 -15.24
C ARG A 153 6.75 -2.99 -16.31
N LEU A 154 6.38 -1.74 -16.62
CA LEU A 154 7.07 -0.91 -17.60
C LEU A 154 8.49 -0.59 -17.15
N VAL A 155 8.67 -0.18 -15.88
CA VAL A 155 9.99 0.06 -15.29
C VAL A 155 10.86 -1.20 -15.37
N TRP A 156 10.32 -2.37 -15.06
CA TRP A 156 11.03 -3.64 -15.22
C TRP A 156 11.41 -3.94 -16.67
N ARG A 157 10.55 -3.61 -17.64
CA ARG A 157 10.82 -3.80 -19.07
C ARG A 157 11.93 -2.86 -19.55
N ILE A 158 11.86 -1.58 -19.21
CA ILE A 158 12.87 -0.57 -19.56
C ILE A 158 14.23 -0.97 -18.99
N ASN A 159 14.29 -1.34 -17.70
CA ASN A 159 15.52 -1.76 -17.06
C ASN A 159 16.11 -3.04 -17.71
N ALA A 160 15.26 -3.95 -18.18
CA ALA A 160 15.73 -5.15 -18.88
C ALA A 160 16.31 -4.83 -20.27
N VAL A 161 15.68 -3.93 -21.03
CA VAL A 161 16.17 -3.47 -22.34
C VAL A 161 17.48 -2.70 -22.20
N ASN A 162 17.54 -1.72 -21.29
CA ASN A 162 18.75 -0.94 -21.04
C ASN A 162 19.94 -1.81 -20.62
N LYS A 163 19.69 -2.86 -19.81
CA LYS A 163 20.73 -3.83 -19.41
C LYS A 163 21.16 -4.76 -20.55
N TRP A 164 20.33 -4.93 -21.58
CA TRP A 164 20.68 -5.69 -22.77
C TRP A 164 21.48 -4.85 -23.76
N GLU A 165 21.10 -3.59 -23.96
CA GLU A 165 21.83 -2.62 -24.80
C GLU A 165 23.21 -2.29 -24.24
N SER A 166 23.35 -2.15 -22.92
CA SER A 166 24.64 -1.88 -22.28
C SER A 166 25.64 -3.03 -22.44
N ARG A 167 25.19 -4.26 -22.69
CA ARG A 167 26.08 -5.39 -23.02
C ARG A 167 26.56 -5.36 -24.47
N HIS A 168 25.79 -4.75 -25.37
CA HIS A 168 26.14 -4.65 -26.79
C HIS A 168 26.99 -3.41 -27.11
N ARG A 169 27.01 -2.40 -26.22
CA ARG A 169 27.90 -1.22 -26.31
C ARG A 169 29.33 -1.43 -25.80
N ILE A 170 29.66 -2.60 -25.23
CA ILE A 170 31.03 -2.93 -24.74
C ILE A 170 31.83 -3.74 -25.80
N LYS A 171 31.31 -3.85 -27.03
CA LYS A 171 32.07 -4.28 -28.21
C LYS A 171 32.33 -3.10 -29.12
#